data_AF-F3ZJ54-F1
#
_entry.id   AF-F3ZJ54-F1
#
_cell.length_a   1.000
_cell.length_b   1.000
_cell.length_c   1.000
_cell.angle_alpha   90.00
_cell.angle_beta   90.00
_cell.angle_gamma   90.00
#
_symmetry.space_group_name_H-M   'P 1'
#
loop_
_entity.id
_entity.type
_entity.pdbx_description
1 polymer ?
#
loop_
_entity_poly.entity_id
_entity_poly.type
_entity_poly.pdbx_seq_one_letter_code
_entity_poly.pdbx_strand_id
1 'polypeptide(L)'
;MEAVTGRARPPPHVAGRKELDMSWDVLVLRLPEGCASVEDLPEGSPGLPLGPRADVLAALAGAVPEADLSDPAWGELEGPGWSMELNIGDAEPVDAVMLHVRGGGDDVLPVVLRIAEALGARACDPAGWVLTEAGDTSGWHAFQEFRDHLTGVRSGG
;
A
#
# COMPACT_ATOMS: atom_id res chain seq x y z
N MET A 1 -37.38 -39.97 12.83
CA MET A 1 -37.46 -38.54 12.48
C MET A 1 -36.06 -38.01 12.63
N GLU A 2 -35.43 -37.62 11.54
CA GLU A 2 -34.20 -36.80 11.42
C GLU A 2 -33.84 -36.81 9.94
N ALA A 3 -33.82 -35.63 9.32
CA ALA A 3 -33.10 -35.37 8.08
C ALA A 3 -32.78 -33.87 8.05
N VAL A 4 -31.54 -33.59 8.41
CA VAL A 4 -30.84 -32.31 8.35
C VAL A 4 -30.98 -31.70 6.95
N THR A 5 -31.63 -30.53 6.85
CA THR A 5 -31.63 -29.73 5.63
C THR A 5 -30.29 -29.02 5.50
N GLY A 6 -29.45 -29.52 4.58
CA GLY A 6 -28.17 -28.93 4.23
C GLY A 6 -28.31 -27.50 3.71
N ARG A 7 -27.38 -26.63 4.11
CA ARG A 7 -27.20 -25.30 3.53
C ARG A 7 -26.91 -25.42 2.03
N ALA A 8 -27.66 -24.68 1.22
CA ALA A 8 -27.42 -24.55 -0.21
C ALA A 8 -26.03 -23.96 -0.47
N ARG A 9 -25.31 -24.56 -1.43
CA ARG A 9 -24.03 -24.07 -1.96
C ARG A 9 -24.29 -22.76 -2.72
N PRO A 10 -23.53 -21.67 -2.47
CA PRO A 10 -23.69 -20.45 -3.25
C PRO A 10 -23.38 -20.71 -4.74
N PRO A 11 -24.02 -19.98 -5.66
CA PRO A 11 -23.86 -20.20 -7.09
C PRO A 11 -22.40 -19.97 -7.51
N PRO A 12 -21.89 -20.71 -8.52
CA PRO A 12 -20.58 -20.44 -9.07
C PRO A 12 -20.59 -19.03 -9.66
N HIS A 13 -19.71 -18.16 -9.14
CA HIS A 13 -19.42 -16.88 -9.78
C HIS A 13 -19.09 -17.14 -11.25
N VAL A 14 -19.83 -16.47 -12.13
CA VAL A 14 -19.51 -16.41 -13.54
C VAL A 14 -18.06 -15.95 -13.64
N ALA A 15 -17.21 -16.78 -14.24
CA ALA A 15 -15.81 -16.47 -14.54
C ALA A 15 -15.77 -15.36 -15.61
N GLY A 16 -16.10 -14.13 -15.21
CA GLY A 16 -15.65 -12.92 -15.87
C GLY A 16 -14.21 -12.71 -15.44
N ARG A 17 -13.34 -12.42 -16.42
CA ARG A 17 -11.92 -12.04 -16.32
C ARG A 17 -11.48 -11.77 -14.88
N LYS A 18 -10.52 -12.56 -14.37
CA LYS A 18 -9.78 -12.24 -13.15
C LYS A 18 -9.39 -10.77 -13.28
N GLU A 19 -10.06 -9.88 -12.57
CA GLU A 19 -9.53 -8.55 -12.32
C GLU A 19 -8.12 -8.84 -11.83
N LEU A 20 -7.15 -8.45 -12.64
CA LEU A 20 -5.78 -8.43 -12.16
C LEU A 20 -5.85 -7.34 -11.10
N ASP A 21 -6.05 -7.78 -9.86
CA ASP A 21 -6.06 -6.92 -8.69
C ASP A 21 -4.62 -6.46 -8.50
N MET A 22 -4.26 -5.46 -9.31
CA MET A 22 -2.95 -4.88 -9.38
C MET A 22 -2.92 -3.69 -8.45
N SER A 23 -1.92 -3.68 -7.58
CA SER A 23 -1.60 -2.55 -6.73
C SER A 23 -0.40 -1.78 -7.28
N TRP A 24 -0.41 -0.48 -7.04
CA TRP A 24 0.78 0.34 -7.06
C TRP A 24 1.45 0.19 -5.70
N ASP A 25 2.55 -0.57 -5.69
CA ASP A 25 3.27 -0.93 -4.47
C ASP A 25 4.25 0.18 -4.10
N VAL A 26 3.99 0.85 -2.98
CA VAL A 26 4.86 1.89 -2.45
C VAL A 26 5.58 1.36 -1.22
N LEU A 27 6.91 1.35 -1.26
CA LEU A 27 7.73 0.91 -0.15
C LEU A 27 8.00 2.08 0.80
N VAL A 28 7.58 1.96 2.05
CA VAL A 28 7.88 2.94 3.11
C VAL A 28 9.01 2.41 3.98
N LEU A 29 10.17 3.05 3.89
CA LEU A 29 11.39 2.65 4.59
C LEU A 29 12.24 3.86 4.99
N ARG A 30 13.10 3.70 5.99
CA ARG A 30 14.10 4.72 6.31
C ARG A 30 15.25 4.63 5.31
N LEU A 31 15.54 5.77 4.70
CA LEU A 31 16.73 5.96 3.87
C LEU A 31 17.68 6.93 4.57
N PRO A 32 19.01 6.75 4.42
CA PRO A 32 19.99 7.77 4.79
C PRO A 32 19.67 9.13 4.16
N GLU A 33 20.10 10.21 4.82
CA GLU A 33 19.96 11.56 4.26
C GLU A 33 20.65 11.67 2.90
N GLY A 34 19.98 12.32 1.94
CA GLY A 34 20.51 12.55 0.60
C GLY A 34 20.19 11.46 -0.43
N CYS A 35 19.65 10.30 -0.04
CA CYS A 35 19.16 9.31 -0.99
C CYS A 35 17.86 9.80 -1.67
N ALA A 36 17.84 9.76 -3.00
CA ALA A 36 16.69 10.05 -3.85
C ALA A 36 16.01 8.76 -4.36
N SER A 37 16.70 7.62 -4.27
CA SER A 37 16.20 6.29 -4.62
C SER A 37 16.72 5.24 -3.65
N VAL A 38 16.03 4.10 -3.56
CA VAL A 38 16.55 2.89 -2.90
C VAL A 38 17.85 2.39 -3.55
N GLU A 39 18.07 2.67 -4.83
CA GLU A 39 19.30 2.31 -5.54
C GLU A 39 20.51 3.15 -5.12
N ASP A 40 20.29 4.30 -4.47
CA ASP A 40 21.37 5.13 -3.93
C ASP A 40 21.98 4.52 -2.66
N LEU A 41 21.37 3.47 -2.08
CA LEU A 41 21.88 2.80 -0.90
C LEU A 41 23.19 2.08 -1.23
N PRO A 42 24.31 2.43 -0.55
CA PRO A 42 25.55 1.69 -0.70
C PRO A 42 25.35 0.21 -0.34
N GLU A 43 25.96 -0.69 -1.12
CA GLU A 43 25.96 -2.12 -0.79
C GLU A 43 26.46 -2.36 0.64
N GLY A 44 25.74 -3.18 1.39
CA GLY A 44 26.09 -3.49 2.79
C GLY A 44 25.73 -2.40 3.79
N SER A 45 24.99 -1.35 3.39
CA SER A 45 24.40 -0.40 4.33
C SER A 45 23.58 -1.13 5.39
N PRO A 46 23.73 -0.80 6.69
CA PRO A 46 22.90 -1.40 7.71
C PRO A 46 21.44 -1.01 7.48
N GLY A 47 20.52 -1.96 7.72
CA GLY A 47 19.10 -1.66 7.74
C GLY A 47 18.79 -0.57 8.78
N LEU A 48 17.90 0.36 8.42
CA LEU A 48 17.38 1.38 9.31
C LEU A 48 15.95 0.99 9.68
N PRO A 49 15.73 0.18 10.72
CA PRO A 49 14.39 -0.27 11.05
C PRO A 49 13.49 0.91 11.40
N LEU A 50 12.20 0.83 11.10
CA LEU A 50 11.17 1.79 11.51
C LEU A 50 11.02 1.79 13.04
N GLY A 51 11.22 0.65 13.68
CA GLY A 51 11.23 0.50 15.13
C GLY A 51 10.33 -0.62 15.63
N PRO A 52 10.04 -0.67 16.93
CA PRO A 52 9.14 -1.67 17.49
C PRO A 52 7.77 -1.63 16.84
N ARG A 53 7.14 -2.79 16.61
CA ARG A 53 5.84 -2.85 15.92
C ARG A 53 4.76 -2.05 16.65
N ALA A 54 4.79 -2.02 17.98
CA ALA A 54 3.86 -1.22 18.78
C ALA A 54 3.97 0.28 18.48
N ASP A 55 5.18 0.79 18.29
CA ASP A 55 5.43 2.20 17.99
C ASP A 55 5.01 2.53 16.55
N VAL A 56 5.25 1.61 15.60
CA VAL A 56 4.78 1.72 14.21
C VAL A 56 3.25 1.77 14.16
N LEU A 57 2.56 0.85 14.84
CA LEU A 57 1.09 0.83 14.90
C LEU A 57 0.53 2.12 15.55
N ALA A 58 1.16 2.61 16.61
CA ALA A 58 0.75 3.85 17.26
C ALA A 58 0.92 5.07 16.32
N ALA A 59 2.03 5.14 15.57
CA ALA A 59 2.26 6.19 14.59
C ALA A 59 1.25 6.13 13.44
N LEU A 60 0.96 4.94 12.90
CA LEU A 60 -0.05 4.73 11.86
C LEU A 60 -1.45 5.15 12.35
N ALA A 61 -1.86 4.69 13.52
CA ALA A 61 -3.16 5.05 14.10
C ALA A 61 -3.32 6.57 14.34
N GLY A 62 -2.22 7.28 14.60
CA GLY A 62 -2.22 8.74 14.70
C GLY A 62 -2.30 9.46 13.35
N ALA A 63 -1.68 8.91 12.31
CA ALA A 63 -1.58 9.51 10.98
C ALA A 63 -2.83 9.26 10.11
N VAL A 64 -3.40 8.06 10.23
CA VAL A 64 -4.55 7.57 9.47
C VAL A 64 -5.54 6.90 10.44
N PRO A 65 -6.24 7.68 11.29
CA PRO A 65 -7.16 7.13 12.30
C PRO A 65 -8.35 6.37 11.70
N GLU A 66 -8.60 6.51 10.40
CA GLU A 66 -9.62 5.77 9.66
C GLU A 66 -9.19 4.35 9.27
N ALA A 67 -7.90 4.02 9.38
CA ALA A 67 -7.39 2.70 9.03
C ALA A 67 -7.85 1.63 10.05
N ASP A 68 -8.29 0.48 9.54
CA ASP A 68 -8.43 -0.72 10.36
C ASP A 68 -7.04 -1.33 10.59
N LEU A 69 -6.60 -1.31 11.85
CA LEU A 69 -5.34 -1.89 12.31
C LEU A 69 -5.58 -3.01 13.34
N SER A 70 -6.74 -3.67 13.27
CA SER A 70 -7.09 -4.76 14.19
C SER A 70 -6.18 -5.99 14.02
N ASP A 71 -5.65 -6.22 12.82
CA ASP A 71 -4.51 -7.11 12.59
C ASP A 71 -3.20 -6.32 12.71
N PRO A 72 -2.31 -6.66 13.67
CA PRO A 72 -1.07 -5.91 13.88
C PRO A 72 -0.04 -6.06 12.75
N ALA A 73 -0.20 -7.04 11.85
CA ALA A 73 0.69 -7.25 10.71
C ALA A 73 0.10 -6.67 9.40
N TRP A 74 -1.17 -6.27 9.40
CA TRP A 74 -1.90 -5.86 8.22
C TRP A 74 -2.95 -4.79 8.51
N GLY A 75 -2.82 -3.63 7.85
CA GLY A 75 -3.81 -2.56 7.91
C GLY A 75 -4.63 -2.45 6.63
N GLU A 76 -5.84 -1.90 6.75
CA GLU A 76 -6.69 -1.56 5.61
C GLU A 76 -7.17 -0.11 5.73
N LEU A 77 -7.14 0.63 4.63
CA LEU A 77 -7.60 2.02 4.57
C LEU A 77 -8.38 2.26 3.27
N GLU A 78 -9.58 2.81 3.42
CA GLU A 78 -10.47 3.13 2.30
C GLU A 78 -10.51 4.64 2.05
N GLY A 79 -10.34 5.02 0.78
CA GLY A 79 -10.48 6.37 0.28
C GLY A 79 -11.71 6.55 -0.63
N PRO A 80 -11.94 7.77 -1.15
CA PRO A 80 -13.09 8.05 -2.02
C PRO A 80 -13.11 7.28 -3.35
N GLY A 81 -11.92 6.95 -3.89
CA GLY A 81 -11.77 6.24 -5.17
C GLY A 81 -10.61 5.23 -5.18
N TRP A 82 -9.92 5.08 -4.06
CA TRP A 82 -8.76 4.23 -3.88
C TRP A 82 -8.90 3.43 -2.60
N SER A 83 -8.22 2.29 -2.53
CA SER A 83 -8.03 1.52 -1.30
C SER A 83 -6.54 1.24 -1.11
N MET A 84 -6.14 1.05 0.14
CA MET A 84 -4.74 0.81 0.50
C MET A 84 -4.65 -0.26 1.58
N GLU A 85 -3.88 -1.31 1.30
CA GLU A 85 -3.46 -2.26 2.33
C GLU A 85 -2.09 -1.84 2.86
N LEU A 86 -1.91 -1.87 4.18
CA LEU A 86 -0.67 -1.55 4.88
C LEU A 86 -0.05 -2.85 5.36
N ASN A 87 0.85 -3.41 4.57
CA ASN A 87 1.59 -4.62 4.93
C ASN A 87 2.75 -4.26 5.86
N ILE A 88 2.54 -4.45 7.16
CA ILE A 88 3.50 -4.15 8.24
C ILE A 88 4.40 -5.37 8.50
N GLY A 89 3.83 -6.56 8.38
CA GLY A 89 4.51 -7.83 8.61
C GLY A 89 4.76 -8.17 10.08
N ASP A 90 5.42 -9.30 10.30
CA ASP A 90 5.68 -9.87 11.64
C ASP A 90 7.11 -9.63 12.15
N ALA A 91 7.92 -8.88 11.41
CA ALA A 91 9.29 -8.57 11.81
C ALA A 91 9.33 -7.69 13.07
N GLU A 92 10.30 -7.95 13.95
CA GLU A 92 10.53 -7.17 15.17
C GLU A 92 12.03 -6.92 15.34
N PRO A 93 12.51 -5.68 15.17
CA PRO A 93 11.75 -4.49 14.79
C PRO A 93 11.20 -4.55 13.36
N VAL A 94 10.22 -3.69 13.05
CA VAL A 94 9.68 -3.54 11.69
C VAL A 94 10.72 -2.81 10.83
N ASP A 95 11.08 -3.38 9.69
CA ASP A 95 12.09 -2.80 8.79
C ASP A 95 11.50 -1.82 7.77
N ALA A 96 10.32 -2.14 7.25
CA ALA A 96 9.59 -1.36 6.26
C ALA A 96 8.10 -1.68 6.31
N VAL A 97 7.27 -0.83 5.71
CA VAL A 97 5.86 -1.09 5.43
C VAL A 97 5.66 -1.04 3.92
N MET A 98 5.00 -2.04 3.35
CA MET A 98 4.60 -2.01 1.94
C MET A 98 3.15 -1.53 1.84
N LEU A 99 2.91 -0.49 1.07
CA LEU A 99 1.57 0.02 0.81
C LEU A 99 1.09 -0.52 -0.54
N HIS A 100 0.00 -1.27 -0.54
CA HIS A 100 -0.61 -1.79 -1.76
C HIS A 100 -1.78 -0.90 -2.17
N VAL A 101 -1.53 0.05 -3.06
CA VAL A 101 -2.52 1.07 -3.45
C VAL A 101 -3.30 0.62 -4.68
N ARG A 102 -4.63 0.67 -4.62
CA ARG A 102 -5.52 0.28 -5.73
C ARG A 102 -6.52 1.40 -6.05
N GLY A 103 -7.18 1.31 -7.19
CA GLY A 103 -8.22 2.27 -7.61
C GLY A 103 -7.66 3.50 -8.33
N GLY A 104 -8.23 4.67 -8.07
CA GLY A 104 -7.88 5.94 -8.71
C GLY A 104 -8.08 7.14 -7.78
N GLY A 105 -7.77 8.33 -8.26
CA GLY A 105 -7.84 9.56 -7.48
C GLY A 105 -6.49 9.97 -6.91
N ASP A 106 -6.19 11.27 -6.97
CA ASP A 106 -4.88 11.83 -6.66
C ASP A 106 -4.73 12.18 -5.18
N ASP A 107 -5.83 12.16 -4.44
CA ASP A 107 -5.86 12.39 -2.99
C ASP A 107 -5.17 11.28 -2.18
N VAL A 108 -4.77 10.18 -2.83
CA VAL A 108 -3.97 9.10 -2.21
C VAL A 108 -2.52 9.50 -1.92
N LEU A 109 -1.88 10.32 -2.77
CA LEU A 109 -0.49 10.74 -2.58
C LEU A 109 -0.27 11.50 -1.25
N PRO A 110 -1.12 12.49 -0.88
CA PRO A 110 -1.08 13.10 0.44
C PRO A 110 -1.14 12.10 1.61
N VAL A 111 -1.88 10.99 1.47
CA VAL A 111 -2.00 9.96 2.51
C VAL A 111 -0.73 9.12 2.59
N VAL A 112 -0.19 8.68 1.46
CA VAL A 112 1.09 7.96 1.37
C VAL A 112 2.22 8.75 2.04
N LEU A 113 2.34 10.05 1.70
CA LEU A 113 3.38 10.91 2.25
C LEU A 113 3.19 11.16 3.75
N ARG A 114 1.95 11.30 4.22
CA ARG A 114 1.64 11.44 5.66
C ARG A 114 2.03 10.18 6.43
N ILE A 115 1.76 8.99 5.90
CA ILE A 115 2.19 7.72 6.50
C ILE A 115 3.72 7.69 6.61
N ALA A 116 4.44 8.00 5.52
CA ALA A 116 5.89 8.03 5.53
C ALA A 116 6.46 9.04 6.55
N GLU A 117 5.88 10.25 6.61
CA GLU A 117 6.26 11.28 7.57
C GLU A 117 6.06 10.81 9.02
N ALA A 118 4.91 10.21 9.33
CA ALA A 118 4.60 9.72 10.68
C ALA A 118 5.54 8.62 11.15
N LEU A 119 6.06 7.81 10.23
CA LEU A 119 7.04 6.75 10.51
C LEU A 119 8.49 7.27 10.52
N GLY A 120 8.71 8.56 10.24
CA GLY A 120 10.03 9.15 10.08
C GLY A 120 10.82 8.47 8.95
N ALA A 121 10.13 8.20 7.85
CA ALA A 121 10.59 7.39 6.72
C ALA A 121 10.35 8.10 5.38
N ARG A 122 10.69 7.44 4.28
CA ARG A 122 10.43 7.89 2.91
C ARG A 122 9.56 6.87 2.21
N ALA A 123 8.67 7.34 1.34
CA ALA A 123 7.88 6.50 0.44
C ALA A 123 8.60 6.40 -0.90
N CYS A 124 8.82 5.20 -1.40
CA CYS A 124 9.44 4.91 -2.68
C CYS A 124 8.42 4.26 -3.61
N ASP A 125 8.32 4.75 -4.84
CA ASP A 125 7.45 4.15 -5.85
C ASP A 125 7.96 2.75 -6.29
N PRO A 126 7.22 2.00 -7.12
CA PRO A 126 7.66 0.70 -7.60
C PRO A 126 8.97 0.72 -8.40
N ALA A 127 9.39 1.87 -8.92
CA ALA A 127 10.67 2.06 -9.59
C ALA A 127 11.80 2.40 -8.60
N GLY A 128 11.50 2.52 -7.30
CA GLY A 128 12.45 2.78 -6.23
C GLY A 128 12.70 4.26 -5.96
N TRP A 129 12.07 5.17 -6.70
CA TRP A 129 12.27 6.60 -6.56
C TRP A 129 11.48 7.15 -5.37
N VAL A 130 12.10 8.04 -4.61
CA VAL A 130 11.44 8.65 -3.46
C VAL A 130 10.39 9.66 -3.91
N LEU A 131 9.17 9.47 -3.42
CA LEU A 131 8.07 10.41 -3.55
C LEU A 131 8.32 11.62 -2.64
N THR A 132 8.28 12.84 -3.20
CA THR A 132 8.60 14.08 -2.47
C THR A 132 7.44 15.06 -2.40
N GLU A 133 6.58 15.11 -3.41
CA GLU A 133 5.54 16.13 -3.53
C GLU A 133 4.17 15.47 -3.74
N ALA A 134 3.20 15.84 -2.90
CA ALA A 134 1.85 15.28 -2.98
C ALA A 134 1.13 15.60 -4.31
N GLY A 135 1.58 16.64 -5.02
CA GLY A 135 1.03 17.04 -6.32
C GLY A 135 1.68 16.34 -7.51
N ASP A 136 2.77 15.59 -7.31
CA ASP A 136 3.38 14.78 -8.36
C ASP A 136 2.73 13.40 -8.41
N THR A 137 1.64 13.32 -9.16
CA THR A 137 0.84 12.09 -9.33
C THR A 137 1.29 11.29 -10.56
N SER A 138 2.40 11.66 -11.21
CA SER A 138 2.83 11.09 -12.49
C SER A 138 3.07 9.58 -12.43
N GLY A 139 3.74 9.08 -11.39
CA GLY A 139 3.97 7.64 -11.17
C GLY A 139 2.67 6.87 -10.93
N TRP A 140 1.73 7.46 -10.18
CA TRP A 140 0.42 6.87 -9.93
C TRP A 140 -0.45 6.81 -11.19
N HIS A 141 -0.44 7.88 -12.01
CA HIS A 141 -1.13 7.90 -13.29
C HIS A 141 -0.52 6.91 -14.29
N ALA A 142 0.80 6.84 -14.38
CA ALA A 142 1.49 5.88 -15.24
C ALA A 142 1.14 4.42 -14.85
N PHE A 143 1.05 4.13 -13.56
CA PHE A 143 0.57 2.83 -13.08
C PHE A 143 -0.89 2.57 -13.51
N GLN A 144 -1.79 3.54 -13.32
CA GLN A 144 -3.20 3.38 -13.71
C GLN A 144 -3.34 3.14 -15.21
N GLU A 145 -2.64 3.90 -16.05
CA GLU A 145 -2.61 3.69 -17.50
C GLU A 145 -2.11 2.29 -17.88
N PHE A 146 -1.03 1.83 -17.22
CA PHE A 146 -0.49 0.49 -17.41
C PHE A 146 -1.49 -0.60 -17.00
N ARG A 147 -2.09 -0.48 -15.82
CA ARG A 147 -3.13 -1.41 -15.32
C ARG A 147 -4.32 -1.44 -16.27
N ASP A 148 -4.83 -0.29 -16.68
CA ASP A 148 -6.00 -0.14 -17.57
C ASP A 148 -5.70 -0.78 -18.93
N HIS A 149 -4.48 -0.60 -19.46
CA HIS A 149 -4.02 -1.27 -20.67
C HIS A 149 -4.03 -2.79 -20.54
N LEU A 150 -3.50 -3.35 -19.45
CA LEU A 150 -3.44 -4.79 -19.23
C LEU A 150 -4.80 -5.44 -18.95
N THR A 151 -5.68 -4.73 -18.24
CA THR A 151 -7.01 -5.23 -17.85
C THR A 151 -8.07 -5.00 -18.94
N GLY A 152 -7.78 -4.14 -19.92
CA GLY A 152 -8.71 -3.76 -20.98
C GLY A 152 -9.83 -2.83 -20.51
N VAL A 153 -9.67 -2.22 -19.34
CA VAL A 153 -10.53 -1.12 -18.87
C VAL A 153 -10.16 0.12 -19.69
N ARG A 154 -11.13 0.72 -20.36
CA ARG A 154 -10.88 1.99 -21.09
C ARG A 154 -11.04 3.13 -20.10
N SER A 155 -9.96 3.89 -19.87
CA SER A 155 -10.03 5.15 -19.14
C SER A 155 -11.03 6.07 -19.85
N GLY A 156 -12.13 6.41 -19.16
CA GLY A 156 -13.17 7.29 -19.70
C GLY A 156 -12.63 8.71 -19.83
N GLY A 157 -12.74 9.29 -21.03
CA GLY A 157 -12.51 10.71 -21.27
C GLY A 157 -13.71 11.58 -20.93
#